data_AF-A0A1R1SNF7-F1
#
_entry.id   AF-A0A1R1SNF7-F1
#
_cell.length_a   1.000
_cell.length_b   1.000
_cell.length_c   1.000
_cell.angle_alpha   90.00
_cell.angle_beta   90.00
_cell.angle_gamma   90.00
#
_symmetry.space_group_name_H-M   'P 1'
#
loop_
_entity.id
_entity.type
_entity.pdbx_description
1 polymer ?
#
loop_
_entity_poly.entity_id
_entity_poly.type
_entity_poly.pdbx_seq_one_letter_code
_entity_poly.pdbx_strand_id
1 'polypeptide(L)'
;MRDGHRAEIERLLARAVEEEVRRSGGRTHGGMLLGRARAALDSMAATAGEEYGAYLRALEESEADSRPLSSRLTRRRLRAPMLATAVAAAAAFGADLSF
;
A
#
# COMPACT_ATOMS: atom_id res chain seq x y z
N MET A 1 -7.92 -9.59 3.58
CA MET A 1 -7.65 -8.62 4.68
C MET A 1 -6.28 -8.92 5.26
N ARG A 2 -5.48 -7.93 5.67
CA ARG A 2 -4.21 -8.19 6.36
C ARG A 2 -4.45 -8.79 7.74
N ASP A 3 -3.64 -9.77 8.14
CA ASP A 3 -3.78 -10.48 9.42
C ASP A 3 -3.73 -9.53 10.63
N GLY A 4 -2.92 -8.46 10.56
CA GLY A 4 -2.83 -7.43 11.59
C GLY A 4 -4.16 -6.68 11.81
N HIS A 5 -4.85 -6.31 10.73
CA HIS A 5 -6.17 -5.67 10.82
C HIS A 5 -7.21 -6.62 11.39
N ARG A 6 -7.11 -7.92 11.07
CA ARG A 6 -8.07 -8.92 11.59
C ARG A 6 -8.02 -9.03 13.10
N ALA A 7 -6.83 -9.21 13.66
CA ALA A 7 -6.67 -9.34 15.11
C ALA A 7 -7.15 -8.08 15.85
N GLU A 8 -6.93 -6.89 15.28
CA GLU A 8 -7.40 -5.64 15.88
C GLU A 8 -8.94 -5.51 15.87
N ILE A 9 -9.57 -5.82 14.73
CA ILE A 9 -11.03 -5.81 14.62
C ILE A 9 -11.64 -6.82 15.59
N GLU A 10 -11.09 -8.03 15.70
CA GLU A 10 -11.59 -9.03 16.64
C GLU A 10 -11.46 -8.59 18.11
N ARG A 11 -10.38 -7.87 18.47
CA ARG A 11 -10.24 -7.25 19.79
C ARG A 11 -11.27 -6.15 20.03
N LEU A 12 -11.60 -5.34 19.03
CA LEU A 12 -12.66 -4.33 19.12
C LEU A 12 -14.03 -4.98 19.27
N LEU A 13 -14.29 -6.05 18.51
CA LEU A 13 -15.53 -6.81 18.53
C LEU A 13 -15.78 -7.43 19.90
N ALA A 14 -14.76 -8.04 20.51
CA ALA A 14 -14.85 -8.61 21.85
C ALA A 14 -15.22 -7.54 22.88
N ARG A 15 -14.53 -6.39 22.87
CA ARG A 15 -14.84 -5.27 23.78
C ARG A 15 -16.26 -4.74 23.57
N ALA A 16 -16.70 -4.60 22.33
CA ALA A 16 -18.06 -4.14 22.03
C ALA A 16 -19.13 -5.11 22.57
N VAL A 17 -18.90 -6.42 22.46
CA VAL A 17 -19.81 -7.44 23.02
C VAL A 17 -19.83 -7.38 24.55
N GLU A 18 -18.67 -7.21 25.20
CA GLU A 18 -18.60 -7.07 26.66
C GLU A 18 -19.39 -5.85 27.16
N GLU A 19 -19.26 -4.71 26.47
CA GLU A 19 -20.06 -3.51 26.77
C GLU A 19 -21.56 -3.75 26.55
N GLU A 20 -21.94 -4.47 25.50
CA GLU A 20 -23.35 -4.78 25.22
C GLU A 20 -23.96 -5.71 26.27
N VAL A 21 -23.24 -6.76 26.69
CA VAL A 21 -23.69 -7.65 27.78
C VAL A 21 -23.91 -6.87 29.07
N ARG A 22 -23.00 -5.92 29.38
CA ARG A 22 -23.11 -5.04 30.55
C ARG A 22 -24.31 -4.11 30.44
N ARG A 23 -24.47 -3.42 29.30
CA ARG A 23 -25.61 -2.51 29.03
C ARG A 23 -26.94 -3.24 29.11
N SER A 24 -26.99 -4.47 28.60
CA SER A 24 -28.18 -5.31 28.58
C SER A 24 -28.50 -5.94 29.95
N GLY A 25 -27.67 -5.74 30.98
CA GLY A 25 -27.88 -6.31 32.31
C GLY A 25 -27.88 -7.85 32.32
N GLY A 26 -27.09 -8.47 31.42
CA GLY A 26 -27.02 -9.93 31.28
C GLY A 26 -28.13 -10.58 30.46
N ARG A 27 -29.08 -9.81 29.90
CA ARG A 27 -30.14 -10.34 29.01
C ARG A 27 -29.61 -10.84 27.66
N THR A 28 -28.38 -10.45 27.31
CA THR A 28 -27.73 -10.80 26.05
C THR A 28 -26.65 -11.85 26.30
N HIS A 29 -26.69 -12.95 25.54
CA HIS A 29 -25.68 -14.01 25.67
C HIS A 29 -24.42 -13.67 24.86
N GLY A 30 -23.37 -13.22 25.54
CA GLY A 30 -22.14 -12.69 24.93
C GLY A 30 -21.46 -13.65 23.94
N GLY A 31 -21.38 -14.94 24.27
CA GLY A 31 -20.76 -15.94 23.38
C GLY A 31 -21.49 -16.07 22.04
N MET A 32 -22.82 -16.10 22.05
CA MET A 32 -23.63 -16.15 20.82
C MET A 32 -23.54 -14.85 20.04
N LEU A 33 -23.53 -13.70 20.72
CA LEU A 33 -23.39 -12.40 20.05
C LEU A 33 -22.03 -12.27 19.37
N LEU A 34 -20.94 -12.66 20.05
CA LEU A 34 -19.59 -12.65 19.51
C LEU A 34 -19.44 -13.62 18.33
N GLY A 35 -20.00 -14.83 18.43
CA GLY A 35 -20.00 -15.79 17.33
C GLY A 35 -20.72 -15.25 16.09
N ARG A 36 -21.90 -14.64 16.27
CA ARG A 36 -22.65 -14.00 15.18
C ARG A 36 -21.87 -12.82 14.58
N ALA A 37 -21.25 -11.99 15.42
CA ALA A 37 -20.49 -10.84 14.96
C ALA A 37 -19.25 -11.27 14.14
N ARG A 38 -18.55 -12.34 14.53
CA ARG A 38 -17.44 -12.92 13.75
C ARG A 38 -17.89 -13.44 12.40
N ALA A 39 -19.01 -14.17 12.36
CA ALA A 39 -19.58 -14.65 11.10
C ALA A 39 -19.97 -13.49 10.16
N ALA A 40 -20.53 -12.41 10.71
CA ALA A 40 -20.83 -11.21 9.94
C ALA A 40 -19.55 -10.53 9.40
N LEU A 41 -18.50 -10.44 10.24
CA LEU A 41 -17.20 -9.93 9.82
C LEU A 41 -16.60 -10.76 8.67
N ASP A 42 -16.70 -12.09 8.74
CA ASP A 42 -16.24 -12.99 7.68
C ASP A 42 -16.99 -12.74 6.37
N SER A 43 -18.31 -12.60 6.43
CA SER A 43 -19.13 -12.26 5.27
C SER A 43 -18.71 -10.92 4.66
N MET A 44 -18.52 -9.88 5.49
CA MET A 44 -18.11 -8.56 5.02
C MET A 44 -16.72 -8.60 4.37
N ALA A 45 -15.78 -9.30 4.99
CA ALA A 45 -14.42 -9.46 4.47
C ALA A 45 -14.40 -10.22 3.14
N ALA A 46 -15.25 -11.24 2.98
CA ALA A 46 -15.41 -11.96 1.72
C ALA A 46 -15.95 -11.04 0.62
N THR A 47 -17.04 -10.31 0.88
CA THR A 47 -17.64 -9.39 -0.10
C THR A 47 -16.73 -8.23 -0.50
N ALA A 48 -15.90 -7.75 0.43
CA ALA A 48 -14.97 -6.65 0.16
C ALA A 48 -13.64 -7.10 -0.47
N GLY A 49 -13.40 -8.42 -0.60
CA GLY A 49 -12.11 -8.96 -1.00
C GLY A 49 -11.67 -8.51 -2.40
N GLU A 50 -12.59 -8.55 -3.37
CA GLU A 50 -12.32 -8.17 -4.76
C GLU A 50 -12.01 -6.67 -4.87
N GLU A 51 -12.88 -5.83 -4.32
CA GLU A 51 -12.73 -4.37 -4.34
C GLU A 51 -11.48 -3.90 -3.59
N TYR A 52 -11.21 -4.47 -2.41
CA TYR A 52 -10.01 -4.15 -1.66
C TYR A 52 -8.74 -4.62 -2.39
N GLY A 53 -8.80 -5.76 -3.08
CA GLY A 53 -7.71 -6.23 -3.95
C GLY A 53 -7.50 -5.33 -5.17
N ALA A 54 -8.55 -4.76 -5.74
CA ALA A 54 -8.44 -3.76 -6.80
C ALA A 54 -7.82 -2.46 -6.28
N TYR A 55 -8.25 -1.98 -5.10
CA TYR A 55 -7.66 -0.83 -4.43
C TYR A 55 -6.16 -1.02 -4.16
N LEU A 56 -5.76 -2.17 -3.62
CA LEU A 56 -4.34 -2.44 -3.34
C LEU A 56 -3.48 -2.47 -4.60
N ARG A 57 -4.01 -3.02 -5.71
CA ARG A 57 -3.32 -2.98 -7.01
C ARG A 57 -3.14 -1.55 -7.51
N ALA A 58 -4.20 -0.74 -7.45
CA ALA A 58 -4.13 0.67 -7.85
C ALA A 58 -3.13 1.46 -6.97
N LEU A 59 -3.08 1.14 -5.68
CA LEU A 59 -2.12 1.75 -4.76
C LEU A 59 -0.67 1.36 -5.10
N GLU A 60 -0.40 0.07 -5.34
CA GLU A 60 0.94 -0.41 -5.73
C GLU A 60 1.39 0.21 -7.07
N GLU A 61 0.47 0.33 -8.03
CA GLU A 61 0.74 0.99 -9.31
C GLU A 61 1.11 2.48 -9.13
N SER A 62 0.36 3.20 -8.28
CA SER A 62 0.65 4.61 -7.97
C SER A 62 2.00 4.81 -7.27
N GLU A 63 2.40 3.89 -6.39
CA GLU A 63 3.71 3.91 -5.73
C GLU A 63 4.84 3.58 -6.72
N ALA A 64 4.59 2.70 -7.69
CA ALA A 64 5.54 2.37 -8.74
C ALA A 64 5.80 3.57 -9.67
N ASP A 65 4.76 4.33 -10.02
CA ASP A 65 4.88 5.57 -10.80
C ASP A 65 5.54 6.71 -10.02
N SER A 66 5.39 6.73 -8.70
CA SER A 66 5.97 7.75 -7.82
C SER A 66 7.46 7.54 -7.53
N ARG A 67 8.11 6.50 -8.09
CA ARG A 67 9.55 6.27 -7.88
C ARG A 67 10.36 7.43 -8.46
N PRO A 68 11.20 8.10 -7.64
CA PRO A 68 11.87 9.33 -8.07
C PRO A 68 12.81 9.04 -9.24
N LEU A 69 12.92 9.99 -10.18
CA LEU A 69 13.81 9.88 -11.33
C LEU A 69 15.26 9.57 -10.93
N SER A 70 15.69 10.00 -9.73
CA SER A 70 16.99 9.66 -9.14
C SER A 70 17.25 8.14 -9.02
N SER A 71 16.20 7.33 -8.84
CA SER A 71 16.30 5.86 -8.84
C SER A 71 16.63 5.29 -10.23
N ARG A 72 16.22 5.98 -11.30
CA ARG A 72 16.52 5.62 -12.70
C ARG A 72 17.82 6.27 -13.20
N LEU A 73 18.12 7.48 -12.73
CA LEU A 73 19.29 8.30 -13.05
C LEU A 73 20.50 7.97 -12.16
N THR A 74 20.82 6.68 -12.05
CA THR A 74 21.99 6.25 -11.26
C THR A 74 23.29 6.60 -12.00
N ARG A 75 24.35 6.94 -11.24
CA ARG A 75 25.70 7.22 -11.78
C ARG A 75 26.23 6.08 -12.66
N ARG A 76 25.83 4.83 -12.40
CA ARG A 76 26.16 3.66 -13.24
C ARG A 76 25.49 3.72 -14.62
N ARG A 77 24.22 4.14 -14.71
CA ARG A 77 23.47 4.20 -15.97
C ARG A 77 23.79 5.46 -16.80
N LEU A 78 24.20 6.56 -16.16
CA LEU A 78 24.46 7.83 -16.83
C LEU A 78 25.90 8.02 -17.34
N ARG A 79 26.85 7.18 -16.92
CA ARG A 79 28.27 7.31 -17.29
C ARG A 79 28.52 7.34 -18.79
N ALA A 80 27.96 6.38 -19.52
CA ALA A 80 28.14 6.26 -20.96
C ALA A 80 27.55 7.44 -21.75
N PRO A 81 26.26 7.82 -21.57
CA PRO A 81 25.70 8.96 -22.29
C PRO A 81 26.37 10.28 -21.91
N MET A 82 26.74 10.52 -20.64
CA MET A 82 27.45 11.75 -20.24
C MET A 82 28.81 11.87 -20.93
N LEU A 83 29.55 10.75 -21.05
CA LEU A 83 30.85 10.76 -21.74
C LEU A 83 30.67 11.05 -23.24
N ALA A 84 29.66 10.47 -23.87
CA ALA A 84 29.32 10.77 -25.27
C ALA A 84 28.94 12.25 -25.46
N THR A 85 28.13 12.83 -24.57
CA THR A 85 27.77 14.25 -24.60
C THR A 85 28.99 15.15 -24.39
N ALA A 86 29.89 14.79 -23.48
CA ALA A 86 31.12 15.55 -23.22
C ALA A 86 32.06 15.53 -24.45
N VAL A 87 32.22 14.38 -25.09
CA VAL A 87 33.03 14.26 -26.33
C VAL A 87 32.40 15.09 -27.46
N ALA A 88 31.08 14.99 -27.65
CA ALA A 88 30.38 15.76 -28.68
C ALA A 88 30.50 17.28 -28.44
N ALA A 89 30.36 17.73 -27.19
CA ALA A 89 30.52 19.13 -26.83
C ALA A 89 31.96 19.62 -27.08
N ALA A 90 32.98 18.82 -26.72
CA ALA A 90 34.37 19.15 -27.00
C ALA A 90 34.67 19.22 -28.50
N ALA A 91 34.10 18.31 -29.30
CA ALA A 91 34.24 18.32 -30.75
C ALA A 91 33.59 19.55 -31.39
N ALA A 92 32.39 19.94 -30.94
CA ALA A 92 31.71 21.15 -31.39
C ALA A 92 32.52 22.41 -31.06
N PHE A 93 33.02 22.53 -29.82
CA PHE A 93 33.90 23.64 -29.42
C PHE A 93 35.19 23.68 -30.25
N GLY A 94 35.78 22.52 -30.54
CA GLY A 94 36.96 22.43 -31.38
C GLY A 94 36.68 22.88 -32.82
N ALA A 95 35.52 22.52 -33.36
CA ALA A 95 35.09 22.97 -34.68
C ALA A 95 34.89 24.50 -34.71
N ASP A 96 34.21 25.07 -33.70
CA ASP A 96 33.95 26.51 -33.59
C ASP A 96 35.23 27.35 -33.47
N LEU A 97 36.30 26.80 -32.86
CA LEU A 97 37.61 27.46 -32.74
C LEU A 97 38.51 27.30 -33.97
N SER A 98 38.18 26.37 -34.87
CA SER A 98 38.97 26.10 -36.08
C SER A 98 38.56 26.95 -37.28
N PHE A 99 37.53 27.80 -37.13
CA PHE A 99 37.03 28.74 -38.12
C PHE A 99 37.47 30.17 -37.77
#